data_AF-A0A6J8B539-F1
#
_entry.id   AF-A0A6J8B539-F1
#
_cell.length_a   1.000
_cell.length_b   1.000
_cell.length_c   1.000
_cell.angle_alpha   90.00
_cell.angle_beta   90.00
_cell.angle_gamma   90.00
#
_symmetry.space_group_name_H-M   'P 1'
#
loop_
_entity.id
_entity.type
_entity.pdbx_description
1 polymer ?
#
loop_
_entity_poly.entity_id
_entity_poly.type
_entity_poly.pdbx_seq_one_letter_code
_entity_poly.pdbx_strand_id
1 'polypeptide(L)'
;MMNILGPLWNTIPDFWTMIWQNNIRKIIMLINLVKTGMLRYATCFYWPDGEMPREFGNLILTLQSEKERPDYVSRQISIEDKMTKEKRTVYQYHFTAWPDNILPDPIYLALFHKHVMTDHSDVEKGKILVHCKAGIGLTGMYIGLDALYEEGCVTGCVDIVKFVKKMRQSRKNMVHIPSYPKFVQYLTTQLPLPDTKIDFRNMVWNRHSSTIVMFINEPTEAELVYAAKDHTFSCGYFTMKITRRENEEYDITDYPKLSVLCKLMNMKSTRVSMSHNAVTVVSCDGAKNYGLFCTFSNAVFSMTIDDNADIYLLTRLIQLRRPEVLAHFEEYRLCYEALNFYLESLNVKNNV
;
A
#
# COMPACT_ATOMS: atom_id res chain seq x y z
N MET A 1 -16.06 1.40 19.10
CA MET A 1 -16.54 1.07 17.73
C MET A 1 -16.72 -0.44 17.55
N MET A 2 -17.67 -0.86 16.73
CA MET A 2 -17.86 -2.26 16.29
C MET A 2 -17.11 -2.49 14.97
N ASN A 3 -16.38 -3.60 14.88
CA ASN A 3 -15.61 -3.99 13.69
C ASN A 3 -16.21 -5.25 13.06
N ILE A 4 -16.50 -5.19 11.76
CA ILE A 4 -16.96 -6.35 10.98
C ILE A 4 -16.28 -6.45 9.61
N LEU A 5 -16.50 -7.60 8.96
CA LEU A 5 -16.19 -7.82 7.54
C LEU A 5 -17.19 -7.04 6.66
N GLY A 6 -16.79 -6.68 5.44
CA GLY A 6 -17.74 -6.15 4.46
C GLY A 6 -18.78 -7.22 4.09
N PRO A 7 -20.07 -6.86 3.98
CA PRO A 7 -21.11 -7.84 3.69
C PRO A 7 -20.93 -8.42 2.28
N LEU A 8 -21.23 -9.70 2.17
CA LEU A 8 -21.45 -10.42 0.92
C LEU A 8 -22.94 -10.34 0.55
N TRP A 9 -23.24 -10.53 -0.73
CA TRP A 9 -24.60 -10.47 -1.28
C TRP A 9 -25.62 -11.33 -0.51
N ASN A 10 -25.22 -12.53 -0.09
CA ASN A 10 -26.05 -13.46 0.69
C ASN A 10 -26.15 -13.11 2.18
N THR A 11 -25.35 -12.18 2.68
CA THR A 11 -25.28 -11.79 4.11
C THR A 11 -25.79 -10.37 4.39
N ILE A 12 -26.29 -9.66 3.37
CA ILE A 12 -26.86 -8.32 3.52
C ILE A 12 -28.02 -8.29 4.53
N PRO A 13 -28.97 -9.26 4.53
CA PRO A 13 -30.04 -9.28 5.53
C PRO A 13 -29.52 -9.39 6.97
N ASP A 14 -28.52 -10.25 7.20
CA ASP A 14 -27.90 -10.42 8.52
C ASP A 14 -27.16 -9.16 8.96
N PHE A 15 -26.48 -8.50 8.02
CA PHE A 15 -25.78 -7.23 8.26
C PHE A 15 -26.73 -6.14 8.77
N TRP A 16 -27.88 -5.95 8.13
CA TRP A 16 -28.86 -4.96 8.57
C TRP A 16 -29.59 -5.36 9.85
N THR A 17 -29.87 -6.65 10.03
CA THR A 17 -30.41 -7.18 11.28
C THR A 17 -29.48 -6.89 12.45
N MET A 18 -28.17 -7.09 12.27
CA MET A 18 -27.16 -6.77 13.27
C MET A 18 -27.09 -5.26 13.57
N ILE A 19 -27.19 -4.40 12.54
CA ILE A 19 -27.24 -2.93 12.69
C ILE A 19 -28.42 -2.52 13.56
N TRP A 20 -29.60 -3.08 13.27
CA TRP A 20 -30.81 -2.83 14.04
C TRP A 20 -30.67 -3.30 15.49
N GLN A 21 -30.29 -4.55 15.72
CA GLN A 21 -30.16 -5.15 17.05
C GLN A 21 -29.13 -4.44 17.94
N ASN A 22 -28.02 -3.95 17.36
CA ASN A 22 -26.96 -3.29 18.11
C ASN A 22 -27.13 -1.77 18.25
N ASN A 23 -28.26 -1.22 17.78
CA ASN A 23 -28.52 0.22 17.72
C ASN A 23 -27.33 0.99 17.09
N ILE A 24 -26.88 0.52 15.93
CA ILE A 24 -25.83 1.19 15.17
C ILE A 24 -26.44 2.44 14.50
N ARG A 25 -25.83 3.61 14.73
CA ARG A 25 -26.30 4.88 14.15
C ARG A 25 -25.38 5.44 13.07
N LYS A 26 -24.11 5.04 13.09
CA LYS A 26 -23.11 5.43 12.09
C LYS A 26 -22.42 4.20 11.52
N ILE A 27 -22.30 4.14 10.20
CA ILE A 27 -21.57 3.12 9.45
C ILE A 27 -20.41 3.81 8.74
N ILE A 28 -19.20 3.29 8.90
CA ILE A 28 -17.99 3.80 8.27
C ILE A 28 -17.48 2.72 7.33
N MET A 29 -17.56 3.02 6.04
CA MET A 29 -17.16 2.15 4.94
C MET A 29 -15.85 2.67 4.36
N LEU A 30 -14.78 1.88 4.54
CA LEU A 30 -13.41 2.24 4.15
C LEU A 30 -12.95 1.44 2.93
N ILE A 31 -13.82 1.24 1.94
CA ILE A 31 -13.46 0.45 0.76
C ILE A 31 -14.27 0.87 -0.46
N ASN A 32 -13.58 1.05 -1.59
CA ASN A 32 -14.21 1.36 -2.86
C ASN A 32 -15.00 0.16 -3.43
N LEU A 33 -16.04 0.48 -4.18
CA LEU A 33 -16.85 -0.47 -4.93
C LEU A 33 -16.18 -0.75 -6.28
N VAL A 34 -16.20 -2.01 -6.73
CA VAL A 34 -15.60 -2.41 -8.00
C VAL A 34 -16.47 -1.97 -9.17
N LYS A 35 -15.89 -1.28 -10.16
CA LYS A 35 -16.44 -1.22 -11.54
C LYS A 35 -16.00 -2.47 -12.31
N THR A 36 -16.96 -3.11 -12.96
CA THR A 36 -16.91 -4.38 -13.70
C THR A 36 -15.69 -4.55 -14.63
N GLY A 37 -15.16 -5.77 -14.74
CA GLY A 37 -14.20 -6.14 -15.79
C GLY A 37 -13.47 -7.47 -15.56
N MET A 38 -12.63 -7.54 -14.54
CA MET A 38 -11.87 -8.76 -14.19
C MET A 38 -11.17 -8.48 -12.87
N LEU A 39 -11.80 -8.72 -11.71
CA LEU A 39 -11.13 -8.91 -10.41
C LEU A 39 -12.16 -9.21 -9.33
N ARG A 40 -11.85 -10.22 -8.52
CA ARG A 40 -12.70 -10.74 -7.43
C ARG A 40 -13.02 -9.65 -6.39
N TYR A 41 -14.32 -9.50 -6.11
CA TYR A 41 -15.01 -8.55 -5.22
C TYR A 41 -14.26 -8.06 -3.96
N ALA A 42 -14.51 -6.80 -3.58
CA ALA A 42 -14.06 -6.21 -2.31
C ALA A 42 -15.20 -6.05 -1.27
N THR A 43 -16.39 -5.61 -1.70
CA THR A 43 -17.68 -5.66 -0.97
C THR A 43 -18.83 -5.41 -1.95
N CYS A 44 -20.09 -5.62 -1.57
CA CYS A 44 -21.27 -5.42 -2.42
C CYS A 44 -22.09 -4.19 -1.99
N PHE A 45 -22.90 -3.66 -2.91
CA PHE A 45 -23.87 -2.59 -2.59
C PHE A 45 -24.95 -3.14 -1.65
N TYR A 46 -24.90 -2.72 -0.39
CA TYR A 46 -25.81 -3.19 0.66
C TYR A 46 -26.90 -2.17 1.04
N TRP A 47 -26.91 -0.98 0.46
CA TRP A 47 -27.94 0.04 0.68
C TRP A 47 -28.94 0.11 -0.51
N PRO A 48 -30.05 0.85 -0.40
CA PRO A 48 -30.95 1.12 -1.52
C PRO A 48 -30.29 2.07 -2.53
N ASP A 49 -30.42 1.77 -3.83
CA ASP A 49 -30.08 2.71 -4.91
C ASP A 49 -31.34 3.47 -5.31
N GLY A 50 -31.38 4.78 -5.03
CA GLY A 50 -32.54 5.64 -5.29
C GLY A 50 -33.59 5.67 -4.18
N GLU A 51 -34.72 6.34 -4.46
CA GLU A 51 -35.79 6.60 -3.47
C GLU A 51 -36.64 5.38 -3.14
N MET A 52 -36.56 4.31 -3.94
CA MET A 52 -37.38 3.12 -3.75
C MET A 52 -36.93 2.33 -2.50
N PRO A 53 -37.85 2.04 -1.56
CA PRO A 53 -37.52 1.24 -0.39
C PRO A 53 -37.06 -0.17 -0.77
N ARG A 54 -36.05 -0.68 -0.07
CA ARG A 54 -35.51 -2.03 -0.25
C ARG A 54 -35.77 -2.86 1.00
N GLU A 55 -36.31 -4.04 0.82
CA GLU A 55 -36.64 -4.93 1.93
C GLU A 55 -35.52 -5.93 2.20
N PHE A 56 -35.11 -6.04 3.46
CA PHE A 56 -34.14 -7.01 3.94
C PHE A 56 -34.72 -7.73 5.15
N GLY A 57 -35.34 -8.89 4.91
CA GLY A 57 -36.07 -9.62 5.94
C GLY A 57 -37.22 -8.80 6.52
N ASN A 58 -37.17 -8.53 7.83
CA ASN A 58 -38.17 -7.75 8.56
C ASN A 58 -37.94 -6.23 8.53
N LEU A 59 -36.86 -5.77 7.87
CA LEU A 59 -36.50 -4.36 7.81
C LEU A 59 -36.79 -3.80 6.42
N ILE A 60 -37.32 -2.57 6.38
CA ILE A 60 -37.49 -1.77 5.18
C ILE A 60 -36.49 -0.62 5.24
N LEU A 61 -35.67 -0.49 4.20
CA LEU A 61 -34.65 0.55 4.11
C LEU A 61 -35.00 1.55 3.04
N THR A 62 -34.91 2.83 3.37
CA THR A 62 -35.15 3.94 2.43
C THR A 62 -33.97 4.90 2.49
N LEU A 63 -33.37 5.18 1.33
CA LEU A 63 -32.35 6.22 1.21
C LEU A 63 -33.05 7.58 1.26
N GLN A 64 -32.73 8.38 2.28
CA GLN A 64 -33.32 9.71 2.48
C GLN A 64 -32.49 10.83 1.84
N SER A 65 -31.16 10.71 1.90
CA SER A 65 -30.26 11.67 1.28
C SER A 65 -28.91 11.04 0.97
N GLU A 66 -28.26 11.53 -0.09
CA GLU A 66 -26.88 11.25 -0.45
C GLU A 66 -26.19 12.58 -0.71
N LYS A 67 -25.00 12.78 -0.12
CA LYS A 67 -24.17 13.96 -0.32
C LYS A 67 -22.77 13.51 -0.68
N GLU A 68 -22.33 13.91 -1.85
CA GLU A 68 -20.97 13.70 -2.33
C GLU A 68 -20.06 14.82 -1.83
N ARG A 69 -18.87 14.45 -1.35
CA ARG A 69 -17.80 15.35 -0.93
C ARG A 69 -16.49 14.89 -1.59
N PRO A 70 -15.43 15.72 -1.60
CA PRO A 70 -14.20 15.38 -2.30
C PRO A 70 -13.57 14.05 -1.86
N ASP A 71 -13.67 13.73 -0.58
CA ASP A 71 -12.98 12.62 0.07
C ASP A 71 -13.89 11.47 0.53
N TYR A 72 -15.21 11.70 0.57
CA TYR A 72 -16.19 10.70 0.96
C TYR A 72 -17.60 11.00 0.46
N VAL A 73 -18.45 9.98 0.47
CA VAL A 73 -19.90 10.10 0.27
C VAL A 73 -20.61 9.83 1.58
N SER A 74 -21.56 10.69 1.98
CA SER A 74 -22.42 10.46 3.14
C SER A 74 -23.85 10.15 2.72
N ARG A 75 -24.45 9.12 3.31
CA ARG A 75 -25.83 8.70 3.07
C ARG A 75 -26.62 8.69 4.36
N GLN A 76 -27.85 9.17 4.30
CA GLN A 76 -28.84 9.04 5.37
C GLN A 76 -29.85 7.97 4.99
N ILE A 77 -29.93 6.91 5.79
CA ILE A 77 -30.76 5.74 5.53
C ILE A 77 -31.76 5.60 6.67
N SER A 78 -33.05 5.55 6.34
CA SER A 78 -34.11 5.22 7.29
C SER A 78 -34.35 3.72 7.28
N ILE A 79 -34.38 3.11 8.46
CA ILE A 79 -34.72 1.71 8.68
C ILE A 79 -36.06 1.69 9.41
N GLU A 80 -37.05 1.00 8.85
CA GLU A 80 -38.34 0.73 9.49
C GLU A 80 -38.46 -0.78 9.76
N ASP A 81 -38.76 -1.15 11.00
CA ASP A 81 -39.09 -2.54 11.34
C ASP A 81 -40.57 -2.81 11.02
N LYS A 82 -40.84 -3.82 10.20
CA LYS A 82 -42.19 -4.11 9.70
C LYS A 82 -43.18 -4.49 10.80
N MET A 83 -42.70 -5.12 11.87
CA MET A 83 -43.52 -5.66 12.94
C MET A 83 -43.88 -4.59 13.97
N THR A 84 -42.90 -3.81 14.40
CA THR A 84 -43.01 -2.81 15.46
C THR A 84 -43.36 -1.41 14.94
N LYS A 85 -43.14 -1.17 13.64
CA LYS A 85 -43.23 0.16 13.01
C LYS A 85 -42.27 1.20 13.56
N GLU A 86 -41.28 0.76 14.36
CA GLU A 86 -40.21 1.62 14.84
C GLU A 86 -39.33 2.07 13.66
N LYS A 87 -38.94 3.35 13.66
CA LYS A 87 -38.04 3.93 12.65
C LYS A 87 -36.74 4.41 13.27
N ARG A 88 -35.62 4.08 12.63
CA ARG A 88 -34.29 4.55 13.01
C ARG A 88 -33.56 5.10 11.81
N THR A 89 -32.90 6.22 12.00
CA THR A 89 -31.98 6.78 11.01
C THR A 89 -30.57 6.29 11.27
N VAL A 90 -29.90 5.87 10.19
CA VAL A 90 -28.51 5.44 10.17
C VAL A 90 -27.76 6.26 9.12
N TYR A 91 -26.60 6.77 9.50
CA TYR A 91 -25.72 7.54 8.64
C TYR A 91 -24.56 6.65 8.16
N GLN A 92 -24.41 6.51 6.85
CA GLN A 92 -23.27 5.81 6.26
C GLN A 92 -22.29 6.82 5.68
N TYR A 93 -21.02 6.69 6.06
CA TYR A 93 -19.90 7.46 5.54
C TYR A 93 -18.99 6.53 4.76
N HIS A 94 -18.96 6.72 3.45
CA HIS A 94 -18.16 5.93 2.51
C HIS A 94 -16.94 6.73 2.09
N PHE A 95 -15.77 6.39 2.63
CA PHE A 95 -14.50 7.04 2.28
C PHE A 95 -14.07 6.62 0.87
N THR A 96 -13.97 7.59 -0.04
CA THR A 96 -13.72 7.38 -1.48
C THR A 96 -12.34 7.87 -1.92
N ALA A 97 -11.67 8.73 -1.15
CA ALA A 97 -10.30 9.21 -1.41
C ALA A 97 -9.22 8.17 -1.08
N TRP A 98 -9.48 6.91 -1.39
CA TRP A 98 -8.53 5.81 -1.23
C TRP A 98 -8.03 5.33 -2.61
N PRO A 99 -6.73 5.46 -2.93
CA PRO A 99 -6.17 4.88 -4.15
C PRO A 99 -6.10 3.35 -4.02
N ASP A 100 -6.52 2.62 -5.06
CA ASP A 100 -6.55 1.15 -5.02
C ASP A 100 -5.15 0.59 -4.68
N ASN A 101 -5.05 -0.01 -3.48
CA ASN A 101 -3.85 -0.64 -2.89
C ASN A 101 -2.77 0.27 -2.26
N ILE A 102 -3.01 1.57 -2.07
CA ILE A 102 -2.06 2.49 -1.37
C ILE A 102 -2.71 3.04 -0.10
N LEU A 103 -1.95 3.21 0.99
CA LEU A 103 -2.42 3.87 2.22
C LEU A 103 -3.03 5.26 1.90
N PRO A 104 -4.06 5.75 2.63
CA PRO A 104 -4.63 7.04 2.29
C PRO A 104 -3.63 8.12 2.71
N ASP A 105 -3.79 9.34 2.22
CA ASP A 105 -3.12 10.46 2.87
C ASP A 105 -3.58 10.53 4.34
N PRO A 106 -2.66 10.54 5.33
CA PRO A 106 -3.01 10.69 6.74
C PRO A 106 -3.88 11.92 7.02
N ILE A 107 -3.71 13.01 6.26
CA ILE A 107 -4.48 14.24 6.40
C ILE A 107 -5.94 14.01 6.00
N TYR A 108 -6.19 13.39 4.84
CA TYR A 108 -7.57 13.09 4.41
C TYR A 108 -8.27 12.15 5.39
N LEU A 109 -7.57 11.13 5.90
CA LEU A 109 -8.14 10.22 6.89
C LEU A 109 -8.49 10.94 8.20
N ALA A 110 -7.64 11.86 8.67
CA ALA A 110 -7.87 12.64 9.88
C ALA A 110 -9.02 13.65 9.71
N LEU A 111 -9.10 14.34 8.57
CA LEU A 111 -10.21 15.24 8.26
C LEU A 111 -11.54 14.48 8.17
N PHE A 112 -11.54 13.34 7.48
CA PHE A 112 -12.68 12.45 7.42
C PHE A 112 -13.11 11.97 8.81
N HIS A 113 -12.18 11.51 9.65
CA HIS A 113 -12.46 11.12 11.03
C HIS A 113 -13.11 12.26 11.82
N LYS A 114 -12.50 13.45 11.79
CA LYS A 114 -13.05 14.64 12.45
C LYS A 114 -14.48 14.91 12.01
N HIS A 115 -14.74 14.94 10.70
CA HIS A 115 -16.08 15.18 10.17
C HIS A 115 -17.08 14.12 10.66
N VAL A 116 -16.76 12.83 10.55
CA VAL A 116 -17.64 11.74 10.98
C VAL A 116 -17.95 11.81 12.47
N MET A 117 -17.00 12.20 13.31
CA MET A 117 -17.23 12.31 14.76
C MET A 117 -18.04 13.55 15.13
N THR A 118 -17.85 14.67 14.44
CA THR A 118 -18.60 15.91 14.70
C THR A 118 -20.01 15.91 14.10
N ASP A 119 -20.21 15.23 12.98
CA ASP A 119 -21.48 15.22 12.27
C ASP A 119 -22.53 14.44 13.06
N HIS A 120 -23.73 14.98 13.22
CA HIS A 120 -24.82 14.34 13.96
C HIS A 120 -24.42 13.88 15.39
N SER A 121 -23.63 14.69 16.10
CA SER A 121 -23.19 14.41 17.48
C SER A 121 -24.33 14.45 18.52
N ASP A 122 -25.47 15.03 18.13
CA ASP A 122 -26.71 15.18 18.89
C ASP A 122 -27.62 13.95 18.81
N VAL A 123 -27.41 13.06 17.84
CA VAL A 123 -28.17 11.81 17.70
C VAL A 123 -27.85 10.88 18.88
N GLU A 124 -28.85 10.15 19.38
CA GLU A 124 -28.70 9.15 20.45
C GLU A 124 -27.40 8.37 20.31
N LYS A 125 -26.70 8.16 21.45
CA LYS A 125 -25.40 7.47 21.57
C LYS A 125 -25.46 5.99 21.12
N GLY A 126 -25.72 5.76 19.85
CA GLY A 126 -25.61 4.47 19.21
C GLY A 126 -24.16 4.13 18.91
N LYS A 127 -23.89 2.84 18.70
CA LYS A 127 -22.53 2.40 18.39
C LYS A 127 -22.17 2.79 16.94
N ILE A 128 -20.89 3.07 16.72
CA ILE A 128 -20.32 3.26 15.38
C ILE A 128 -19.83 1.91 14.87
N LEU A 129 -20.23 1.54 13.65
CA LEU A 129 -19.75 0.37 12.94
C LEU A 129 -18.71 0.78 11.90
N VAL A 130 -17.58 0.06 11.85
CA VAL A 130 -16.51 0.28 10.87
C VAL A 130 -16.25 -1.01 10.12
N HIS A 131 -16.18 -0.95 8.79
CA HIS A 131 -15.82 -2.10 7.97
C HIS A 131 -15.00 -1.70 6.74
N CYS A 132 -14.26 -2.68 6.21
CA CYS A 132 -13.60 -2.62 4.91
C CYS A 132 -13.88 -3.95 4.18
N LYS A 133 -12.89 -4.55 3.51
CA LYS A 133 -12.97 -5.94 2.99
C LYS A 133 -12.93 -6.97 4.12
N ALA A 134 -11.77 -7.04 4.77
CA ALA A 134 -11.45 -8.08 5.76
C ALA A 134 -11.69 -7.63 7.23
N GLY A 135 -12.03 -6.35 7.46
CA GLY A 135 -12.24 -5.81 8.81
C GLY A 135 -10.99 -5.88 9.69
N ILE A 136 -9.79 -5.72 9.09
CA ILE A 136 -8.52 -5.82 9.82
C ILE A 136 -7.51 -4.71 9.49
N GLY A 137 -7.36 -4.34 8.21
CA GLY A 137 -6.38 -3.36 7.76
C GLY A 137 -6.85 -1.93 8.03
N LEU A 138 -7.63 -1.39 7.09
CA LEU A 138 -8.13 -0.01 7.14
C LEU A 138 -9.04 0.23 8.33
N THR A 139 -9.90 -0.74 8.63
CA THR A 139 -10.72 -0.75 9.83
C THR A 139 -9.86 -0.64 11.10
N GLY A 140 -8.71 -1.32 11.15
CA GLY A 140 -7.80 -1.20 12.29
C GLY A 140 -7.09 0.14 12.37
N MET A 141 -6.71 0.73 11.23
CA MET A 141 -6.12 2.07 11.21
C MET A 141 -7.12 3.13 11.68
N TYR A 142 -8.37 3.08 11.20
CA TYR A 142 -9.40 4.04 11.60
C TYR A 142 -9.76 3.94 13.09
N ILE A 143 -9.97 2.71 13.59
CA ILE A 143 -10.23 2.48 15.02
C ILE A 143 -9.02 2.90 15.86
N GLY A 144 -7.80 2.68 15.36
CA GLY A 144 -6.59 3.12 16.04
C GLY A 144 -6.43 4.62 16.09
N LEU A 145 -6.72 5.32 14.98
CA LEU A 145 -6.71 6.78 14.92
C LEU A 145 -7.65 7.37 15.97
N ASP A 146 -8.89 6.88 16.02
CA ASP A 146 -9.89 7.33 16.98
C ASP A 146 -9.46 7.15 18.44
N ALA A 147 -9.09 5.93 18.81
CA ALA A 147 -8.73 5.61 20.19
C ALA A 147 -7.43 6.28 20.64
N LEU A 148 -6.42 6.37 19.76
CA LEU A 148 -5.16 7.05 20.08
C LEU A 148 -5.35 8.57 20.14
N TYR A 149 -6.23 9.14 19.33
CA TYR A 149 -6.58 10.56 19.41
C TYR A 149 -7.22 10.87 20.77
N GLU A 150 -8.20 10.07 21.21
CA GLU A 150 -8.81 10.22 22.54
C GLU A 150 -7.78 10.07 23.67
N GLU A 151 -6.90 9.05 23.60
CA GLU A 151 -5.84 8.85 24.58
C GLU A 151 -4.86 10.02 24.63
N GLY A 152 -4.47 10.54 23.46
CA GLY A 152 -3.59 11.70 23.34
C GLY A 152 -4.21 12.98 23.89
N CYS A 153 -5.51 13.21 23.66
CA CYS A 153 -6.24 14.35 24.23
C CYS A 153 -6.27 14.33 25.76
N VAL A 154 -6.32 13.14 26.38
CA VAL A 154 -6.38 13.00 27.84
C VAL A 154 -5.00 12.99 28.48
N THR A 155 -4.04 12.29 27.89
CA THR A 155 -2.74 11.99 28.52
C THR A 155 -1.59 12.83 27.98
N GLY A 156 -1.76 13.46 26.82
CA GLY A 156 -0.69 14.13 26.07
C GLY A 156 0.33 13.18 25.43
N CYS A 157 0.13 11.86 25.54
CA CYS A 157 1.03 10.83 25.03
C CYS A 157 0.26 9.74 24.28
N VAL A 158 0.89 9.07 23.33
CA VAL A 158 0.29 7.95 22.59
C VAL A 158 1.28 6.80 22.43
N ASP A 159 0.85 5.56 22.69
CA ASP A 159 1.64 4.35 22.47
C ASP A 159 0.98 3.46 21.43
N ILE A 160 1.38 3.67 20.18
CA ILE A 160 0.86 2.94 19.01
C ILE A 160 1.14 1.44 19.14
N VAL A 161 2.33 1.05 19.63
CA VAL A 161 2.74 -0.36 19.69
C VAL A 161 1.90 -1.12 20.70
N LYS A 162 1.71 -0.55 21.90
CA LYS A 162 0.86 -1.11 22.94
C LYS A 162 -0.60 -1.18 22.48
N PHE A 163 -1.09 -0.15 21.81
CA PHE A 163 -2.46 -0.13 21.30
C PHE A 163 -2.70 -1.19 20.21
N VAL A 164 -1.79 -1.34 19.25
CA VAL A 164 -1.87 -2.39 18.22
C VAL A 164 -1.81 -3.78 18.84
N LYS A 165 -0.97 -4.01 19.85
CA LYS A 165 -0.95 -5.28 20.61
C LYS A 165 -2.30 -5.57 21.24
N LYS A 166 -2.92 -4.58 21.91
CA LYS A 166 -4.26 -4.69 22.50
C LYS A 166 -5.32 -5.02 21.46
N MET A 167 -5.33 -4.33 20.31
CA MET A 167 -6.28 -4.64 19.24
C MET A 167 -6.12 -6.07 18.70
N ARG A 168 -4.88 -6.54 18.57
CA ARG A 168 -4.58 -7.90 18.08
C ARG A 168 -5.00 -9.00 19.05
N GLN A 169 -5.15 -8.70 20.34
CA GLN A 169 -5.76 -9.60 21.33
C GLN A 169 -7.26 -9.74 21.09
N SER A 170 -7.95 -8.66 20.71
CA SER A 170 -9.40 -8.69 20.41
C SER A 170 -9.73 -9.30 19.04
N ARG A 171 -8.91 -9.04 18.02
CA ARG A 171 -9.08 -9.60 16.68
C ARG A 171 -7.71 -9.82 16.02
N LYS A 172 -7.43 -11.06 15.62
CA LYS A 172 -6.16 -11.41 14.97
C LYS A 172 -5.91 -10.51 13.75
N ASN A 173 -4.65 -10.14 13.54
CA ASN A 173 -4.19 -9.35 12.40
C ASN A 173 -4.76 -7.92 12.31
N MET A 174 -5.26 -7.32 13.40
CA MET A 174 -5.61 -5.90 13.38
C MET A 174 -4.41 -5.01 13.00
N VAL A 175 -4.71 -3.98 12.20
CA VAL A 175 -3.72 -3.13 11.51
C VAL A 175 -2.80 -3.96 10.63
N HIS A 176 -3.41 -4.88 9.88
CA HIS A 176 -2.73 -5.55 8.79
C HIS A 176 -2.70 -4.63 7.58
N ILE A 177 -1.62 -3.85 7.50
CA ILE A 177 -1.22 -3.23 6.26
C ILE A 177 -0.51 -4.35 5.50
N PRO A 178 -1.08 -4.93 4.43
CA PRO A 178 -0.26 -5.73 3.54
C PRO A 178 0.88 -4.80 3.15
N SER A 179 2.12 -5.18 3.47
CA SER A 179 3.31 -4.48 2.97
C SER A 179 3.01 -4.09 1.53
N TYR A 180 3.15 -2.79 1.21
CA TYR A 180 2.94 -2.17 -0.11
C TYR A 180 2.75 -3.19 -1.22
N PRO A 181 1.66 -3.11 -2.01
CA PRO A 181 1.22 -4.18 -2.92
C PRO A 181 2.46 -4.80 -3.56
N LYS A 182 2.64 -6.12 -3.36
CA LYS A 182 3.85 -6.91 -3.65
C LYS A 182 4.28 -6.78 -5.12
N PHE A 183 4.73 -5.61 -5.52
CA PHE A 183 5.15 -5.28 -6.85
C PHE A 183 6.60 -4.84 -6.71
N VAL A 184 7.47 -5.80 -7.05
CA VAL A 184 8.93 -5.74 -6.98
C VAL A 184 9.48 -5.55 -5.56
N GLN A 185 9.72 -6.66 -4.87
CA GLN A 185 10.51 -6.65 -3.65
C GLN A 185 11.98 -6.43 -4.01
N TYR A 186 12.57 -5.31 -3.55
CA TYR A 186 14.02 -5.15 -3.63
C TYR A 186 14.71 -5.85 -2.46
N LEU A 187 15.75 -6.61 -2.76
CA LEU A 187 16.71 -7.10 -1.78
C LEU A 187 17.94 -6.21 -1.90
N THR A 188 18.12 -5.30 -0.93
CA THR A 188 19.28 -4.41 -0.91
C THR A 188 20.36 -5.00 -0.02
N THR A 189 21.58 -5.12 -0.56
CA THR A 189 22.73 -5.68 0.15
C THR A 189 24.03 -5.04 -0.31
N GLN A 190 25.06 -5.12 0.52
CA GLN A 190 26.44 -4.85 0.14
C GLN A 190 26.96 -5.91 -0.84
N LEU A 191 28.05 -5.60 -1.55
CA LEU A 191 28.80 -6.58 -2.33
C LEU A 191 29.25 -7.76 -1.44
N PRO A 192 29.13 -9.01 -1.91
CA PRO A 192 29.58 -10.15 -1.14
C PRO A 192 31.09 -10.14 -0.97
N LEU A 193 31.55 -10.20 0.27
CA LEU A 193 32.94 -10.50 0.61
C LEU A 193 33.27 -11.96 0.24
N PRO A 194 34.55 -12.31 0.02
CA PRO A 194 34.98 -13.67 -0.29
C PRO A 194 34.32 -14.76 0.56
N ASP A 195 34.22 -14.54 1.87
CA ASP A 195 33.67 -15.51 2.82
C ASP A 195 32.13 -15.54 2.84
N THR A 196 31.46 -14.49 2.34
CA THR A 196 29.99 -14.35 2.32
C THR A 196 29.37 -14.63 0.95
N LYS A 197 30.16 -15.04 -0.05
CA LYS A 197 29.68 -15.33 -1.42
C LYS A 197 28.59 -16.39 -1.45
N ILE A 198 28.72 -17.42 -0.60
CA ILE A 198 27.75 -18.51 -0.50
C ILE A 198 26.44 -18.00 0.12
N ASP A 199 26.53 -17.19 1.18
CA ASP A 199 25.35 -16.61 1.84
C ASP A 199 24.57 -15.68 0.91
N PHE A 200 25.27 -14.86 0.14
CA PHE A 200 24.66 -14.01 -0.88
C PHE A 200 23.88 -14.84 -1.91
N ARG A 201 24.48 -15.90 -2.43
CA ARG A 201 23.83 -16.80 -3.41
C ARG A 201 22.61 -17.51 -2.82
N ASN A 202 22.73 -18.00 -1.58
CA ASN A 202 21.61 -18.57 -0.84
C ASN A 202 20.47 -17.56 -0.66
N MET A 203 20.79 -16.30 -0.35
CA MET A 203 19.79 -15.23 -0.23
C MET A 203 19.06 -14.99 -1.56
N VAL A 204 19.79 -14.83 -2.67
CA VAL A 204 19.22 -14.63 -4.01
C VAL A 204 18.28 -15.78 -4.38
N TRP A 205 18.71 -17.03 -4.15
CA TRP A 205 17.92 -18.22 -4.43
C TRP A 205 16.66 -18.32 -3.56
N ASN A 206 16.81 -18.22 -2.24
CA ASN A 206 15.71 -18.37 -1.27
C ASN A 206 14.64 -17.29 -1.42
N ARG A 207 15.00 -16.13 -1.98
CA ARG A 207 14.06 -15.03 -2.25
C ARG A 207 13.58 -15.00 -3.70
N HIS A 208 13.89 -16.03 -4.49
CA HIS A 208 13.51 -16.16 -5.90
C HIS A 208 13.89 -14.92 -6.72
N SER A 209 15.06 -14.33 -6.46
CA SER A 209 15.50 -13.14 -7.18
C SER A 209 16.04 -13.52 -8.55
N SER A 210 15.32 -13.16 -9.61
CA SER A 210 15.70 -13.45 -11.00
C SER A 210 16.58 -12.37 -11.63
N THR A 211 16.62 -11.17 -11.04
CA THR A 211 17.40 -10.03 -11.54
C THR A 211 18.32 -9.52 -10.45
N ILE A 212 19.58 -9.25 -10.81
CA ILE A 212 20.57 -8.63 -9.94
C ILE A 212 21.07 -7.36 -10.63
N VAL A 213 20.99 -6.23 -9.93
CA VAL A 213 21.54 -4.94 -10.34
C VAL A 213 22.74 -4.66 -9.47
N MET A 214 23.90 -4.36 -10.06
CA MET A 214 25.14 -4.15 -9.32
C MET A 214 25.70 -2.76 -9.62
N PHE A 215 25.96 -2.00 -8.56
CA PHE A 215 26.74 -0.77 -8.58
C PHE A 215 28.15 -1.10 -8.07
N ILE A 216 29.09 -1.22 -9.01
CA ILE A 216 30.49 -1.58 -8.78
C ILE A 216 31.41 -0.43 -9.17
N ASN A 217 32.56 -0.31 -8.50
CA ASN A 217 33.61 0.65 -8.84
C ASN A 217 34.62 0.05 -9.82
N GLU A 218 34.92 -1.24 -9.67
CA GLU A 218 35.85 -1.97 -10.54
C GLU A 218 35.21 -3.23 -11.12
N PRO A 219 35.49 -3.59 -12.40
CA PRO A 219 34.95 -4.81 -13.02
C PRO A 219 35.27 -6.10 -12.26
N THR A 220 36.41 -6.15 -11.57
CA THR A 220 36.86 -7.26 -10.72
C THR A 220 35.88 -7.55 -9.57
N GLU A 221 35.12 -6.55 -9.11
CA GLU A 221 34.11 -6.72 -8.05
C GLU A 221 32.92 -7.57 -8.52
N ALA A 222 32.56 -7.52 -9.81
CA ALA A 222 31.51 -8.38 -10.37
C ALA A 222 31.91 -9.85 -10.36
N GLU A 223 33.21 -10.15 -10.41
CA GLU A 223 33.72 -11.52 -10.31
C GLU A 223 33.46 -12.11 -8.91
N LEU A 224 33.35 -11.29 -7.86
CA LEU A 224 32.96 -11.78 -6.54
C LEU A 224 31.56 -12.39 -6.54
N VAL A 225 30.68 -11.93 -7.44
CA VAL A 225 29.31 -12.39 -7.58
C VAL A 225 29.24 -13.58 -8.55
N TYR A 226 29.87 -13.46 -9.72
CA TYR A 226 29.70 -14.39 -10.86
C TYR A 226 30.94 -15.19 -11.28
N ALA A 227 32.06 -15.17 -10.54
CA ALA A 227 33.19 -16.02 -10.89
C ALA A 227 32.86 -17.51 -10.70
N ALA A 228 32.67 -18.22 -11.81
CA ALA A 228 32.81 -19.68 -11.89
C ALA A 228 33.27 -20.08 -13.29
N LYS A 229 34.10 -21.13 -13.35
CA LYS A 229 34.35 -21.85 -14.60
C LYS A 229 33.03 -22.46 -15.07
N ASP A 230 32.69 -22.27 -16.34
CA ASP A 230 31.52 -22.87 -17.02
C ASP A 230 30.13 -22.36 -16.62
N HIS A 231 30.03 -21.14 -16.06
CA HIS A 231 28.74 -20.46 -15.77
C HIS A 231 27.79 -21.27 -14.86
N THR A 232 28.34 -22.26 -14.15
CA THR A 232 27.62 -23.18 -13.29
C THR A 232 28.18 -23.03 -11.87
N PHE A 233 27.31 -22.76 -10.91
CA PHE A 233 27.66 -22.41 -9.54
C PHE A 233 27.00 -23.39 -8.59
N SER A 234 27.79 -24.12 -7.82
CA SER A 234 27.25 -24.92 -6.71
C SER A 234 27.19 -24.05 -5.45
N CYS A 235 26.03 -24.03 -4.79
CA CYS A 235 25.76 -23.31 -3.57
C CYS A 235 25.10 -24.27 -2.56
N GLY A 236 25.89 -24.83 -1.66
CA GLY A 236 25.44 -25.89 -0.75
C GLY A 236 24.91 -27.09 -1.54
N TYR A 237 23.59 -27.34 -1.45
CA TYR A 237 22.90 -28.46 -2.10
C TYR A 237 22.38 -28.16 -3.51
N PHE A 238 22.55 -26.92 -4.01
CA PHE A 238 21.94 -26.49 -5.27
C PHE A 238 23.00 -26.12 -6.30
N THR A 239 22.69 -26.36 -7.58
CA THR A 239 23.52 -25.92 -8.70
C THR A 239 22.74 -24.89 -9.52
N MET A 240 23.20 -23.65 -9.52
CA MET A 240 22.68 -22.56 -10.35
C MET A 240 23.44 -22.52 -11.67
N LYS A 241 22.73 -22.41 -12.79
CA LYS A 241 23.34 -22.21 -14.11
C LYS A 241 22.89 -20.86 -14.66
N ILE A 242 23.83 -20.01 -15.05
CA ILE A 242 23.48 -18.79 -15.80
C ILE A 242 23.02 -19.23 -17.18
N THR A 243 21.72 -19.09 -17.44
CA THR A 243 21.08 -19.47 -18.71
C THR A 243 21.27 -18.42 -19.81
N ARG A 244 21.45 -17.14 -19.45
CA ARG A 244 21.69 -16.05 -20.39
C ARG A 244 22.50 -14.95 -19.71
N ARG A 245 23.60 -14.53 -20.34
CA ARG A 245 24.44 -13.41 -19.90
C ARG A 245 24.30 -12.28 -20.91
N GLU A 246 23.60 -11.22 -20.53
CA GLU A 246 23.64 -9.94 -21.22
C GLU A 246 24.41 -8.99 -20.31
N ASN A 247 25.72 -8.83 -20.60
CA ASN A 247 26.55 -7.85 -19.92
C ASN A 247 26.39 -6.53 -20.66
N GLU A 248 25.78 -5.55 -20.01
CA GLU A 248 25.84 -4.16 -20.45
C GLU A 248 26.60 -3.37 -19.38
N GLU A 249 27.82 -2.96 -19.71
CA GLU A 249 28.68 -2.16 -18.84
C GLU A 249 28.47 -0.68 -19.15
N TYR A 250 28.31 0.12 -18.09
CA TYR A 250 28.08 1.55 -18.20
C TYR A 250 29.08 2.30 -17.32
N ASP A 251 29.89 3.15 -17.94
CA ASP A 251 30.85 3.99 -17.23
C ASP A 251 30.12 5.14 -16.49
N ILE A 252 30.16 5.06 -15.16
CA ILE A 252 29.56 5.98 -14.18
C ILE A 252 30.60 6.87 -13.46
N THR A 253 31.78 7.08 -14.07
CA THR A 253 32.87 7.92 -13.52
C THR A 253 32.44 9.33 -13.10
N ASP A 254 31.43 9.88 -13.75
CA ASP A 254 30.66 11.03 -13.25
C ASP A 254 29.36 10.49 -12.63
N TYR A 255 29.22 10.67 -11.31
CA TYR A 255 28.02 10.49 -10.48
C TYR A 255 26.73 10.21 -11.28
N PRO A 256 26.01 9.11 -11.00
CA PRO A 256 25.38 8.26 -12.01
C PRO A 256 24.64 9.06 -13.09
N LYS A 257 25.13 8.98 -14.33
CA LYS A 257 24.47 9.56 -15.51
C LYS A 257 22.99 9.21 -15.51
N LEU A 258 22.12 10.22 -15.48
CA LEU A 258 20.65 10.08 -15.42
C LEU A 258 20.11 9.14 -16.53
N SER A 259 20.80 9.11 -17.67
CA SER A 259 20.52 8.21 -18.80
C SER A 259 20.69 6.72 -18.48
N VAL A 260 21.59 6.35 -17.58
CA VAL A 260 21.82 4.96 -17.13
C VAL A 260 20.67 4.52 -16.22
N LEU A 261 20.24 5.35 -15.28
CA LEU A 261 19.08 5.06 -14.41
C LEU A 261 17.80 4.85 -15.23
N CYS A 262 17.57 5.70 -16.23
CA CYS A 262 16.42 5.58 -17.14
C CYS A 262 16.47 4.30 -18.00
N LYS A 263 17.65 3.91 -18.49
CA LYS A 263 17.83 2.66 -19.24
C LYS A 263 17.62 1.43 -18.37
N LEU A 264 18.18 1.41 -17.15
CA LEU A 264 17.96 0.34 -16.18
C LEU A 264 16.47 0.17 -15.85
N MET A 265 15.73 1.28 -15.75
CA MET A 265 14.27 1.24 -15.59
C MET A 265 13.54 0.67 -16.80
N ASN A 266 13.90 1.08 -18.01
CA ASN A 266 13.27 0.57 -19.23
C ASN A 266 13.51 -0.94 -19.40
N MET A 267 14.73 -1.44 -19.11
CA MET A 267 15.05 -2.87 -19.14
C MET A 267 14.27 -3.66 -18.09
N LYS A 268 14.06 -3.07 -16.91
CA LYS A 268 13.21 -3.63 -15.87
C LYS A 268 11.75 -3.73 -16.35
N SER A 269 11.19 -2.70 -16.97
CA SER A 269 9.82 -2.73 -17.49
C SER A 269 9.62 -3.82 -18.56
N THR A 270 10.63 -4.09 -19.40
CA THR A 270 10.58 -5.19 -20.39
C THR A 270 10.65 -6.58 -19.75
N ARG A 271 11.40 -6.76 -18.64
CA ARG A 271 11.63 -8.07 -17.99
C ARG A 271 10.65 -8.39 -16.85
N VAL A 272 10.07 -7.38 -16.19
CA VAL A 272 9.11 -7.55 -15.09
C VAL A 272 7.72 -7.94 -15.59
N SER A 273 7.42 -7.76 -16.89
CA SER A 273 6.18 -8.29 -17.49
C SER A 273 6.04 -9.81 -17.40
N MET A 274 7.13 -10.54 -17.07
CA MET A 274 7.15 -12.00 -17.04
C MET A 274 7.31 -12.66 -15.65
N SER A 275 7.61 -11.95 -14.56
CA SER A 275 7.68 -12.59 -13.22
C SER A 275 7.55 -11.62 -12.03
N HIS A 276 6.80 -12.02 -10.99
CA HIS A 276 6.65 -11.32 -9.71
C HIS A 276 7.86 -11.49 -8.76
N ASN A 277 9.05 -11.71 -9.32
CA ASN A 277 10.25 -12.11 -8.59
C ASN A 277 10.96 -10.90 -7.96
N ALA A 278 11.69 -11.12 -6.87
CA ALA A 278 12.46 -10.08 -6.21
C ALA A 278 13.61 -9.58 -7.12
N VAL A 279 14.01 -8.32 -6.97
CA VAL A 279 15.20 -7.75 -7.63
C VAL A 279 16.26 -7.52 -6.57
N THR A 280 17.41 -8.17 -6.69
CA THR A 280 18.54 -7.92 -5.81
C THR A 280 19.31 -6.71 -6.31
N VAL A 281 19.48 -5.70 -5.47
CA VAL A 281 20.27 -4.51 -5.77
C VAL A 281 21.48 -4.51 -4.85
N VAL A 282 22.65 -4.48 -5.46
CA VAL A 282 23.94 -4.60 -4.77
C VAL A 282 24.72 -3.32 -5.00
N SER A 283 25.27 -2.75 -3.93
CA SER A 283 26.18 -1.60 -4.04
C SER A 283 27.42 -1.82 -3.20
N CYS A 284 28.55 -1.32 -3.70
CA CYS A 284 29.84 -1.33 -3.00
C CYS A 284 29.80 -0.68 -1.62
N ASP A 285 28.97 0.36 -1.43
CA ASP A 285 28.87 1.11 -0.17
C ASP A 285 27.74 0.64 0.77
N GLY A 286 26.91 -0.30 0.33
CA GLY A 286 25.78 -0.78 1.13
C GLY A 286 24.72 0.28 1.46
N ALA A 287 24.66 1.43 0.77
CA ALA A 287 23.63 2.46 1.01
C ALA A 287 23.28 3.36 -0.18
N LYS A 288 24.24 4.09 -0.77
CA LYS A 288 23.92 5.33 -1.51
C LYS A 288 23.32 5.03 -2.88
N ASN A 289 23.97 4.18 -3.66
CA ASN A 289 23.56 3.95 -5.06
C ASN A 289 22.31 3.08 -5.19
N TYR A 290 22.14 2.06 -4.34
CA TYR A 290 20.87 1.33 -4.34
C TYR A 290 19.72 2.19 -3.79
N GLY A 291 20.00 3.09 -2.84
CA GLY A 291 19.02 3.98 -2.26
C GLY A 291 18.38 4.88 -3.31
N LEU A 292 19.24 5.54 -4.08
CA LEU A 292 18.87 6.31 -5.27
C LEU A 292 18.05 5.49 -6.27
N PHE A 293 18.52 4.28 -6.63
CA PHE A 293 17.81 3.41 -7.57
C PHE A 293 16.42 2.98 -7.07
N CYS A 294 16.31 2.57 -5.81
CA CYS A 294 15.06 2.13 -5.22
C CYS A 294 14.05 3.29 -5.12
N THR A 295 14.49 4.47 -4.65
CA THR A 295 13.63 5.66 -4.56
C THR A 295 13.18 6.12 -5.94
N PHE A 296 14.10 6.23 -6.91
CA PHE A 296 13.78 6.59 -8.29
C PHE A 296 12.82 5.59 -8.93
N SER A 297 13.06 4.29 -8.76
CA SER A 297 12.20 3.26 -9.33
C SER A 297 10.79 3.29 -8.74
N ASN A 298 10.67 3.54 -7.44
CA ASN A 298 9.37 3.73 -6.80
C ASN A 298 8.69 5.03 -7.25
N ALA A 299 9.45 6.12 -7.44
CA ALA A 299 8.91 7.39 -7.89
C ALA A 299 8.38 7.32 -9.33
N VAL A 300 9.11 6.67 -10.23
CA VAL A 300 8.63 6.39 -11.61
C VAL A 300 7.35 5.58 -11.57
N PHE A 301 7.30 4.53 -10.74
CA PHE A 301 6.11 3.70 -10.59
C PHE A 301 4.91 4.48 -10.04
N SER A 302 5.10 5.27 -8.98
CA SER A 302 4.06 6.16 -8.44
C SER A 302 3.56 7.13 -9.51
N MET A 303 4.46 7.74 -10.29
CA MET A 303 4.07 8.63 -11.38
C MET A 303 3.28 7.90 -12.49
N THR A 304 3.58 6.62 -12.75
CA THR A 304 2.89 5.83 -13.78
C THR A 304 1.46 5.45 -13.34
N ILE A 305 1.21 5.33 -12.03
CA ILE A 305 -0.08 4.89 -11.48
C ILE A 305 -0.95 6.06 -11.05
N ASP A 306 -0.36 7.00 -10.32
CA ASP A 306 -1.08 8.04 -9.58
C ASP A 306 -0.90 9.45 -10.19
N ASP A 307 -0.16 9.57 -11.31
CA ASP A 307 0.25 10.85 -11.93
C ASP A 307 0.89 11.84 -10.92
N ASN A 308 1.48 11.28 -9.85
CA ASN A 308 2.11 12.02 -8.78
C ASN A 308 3.20 11.15 -8.14
N ALA A 309 4.29 11.78 -7.72
CA ALA A 309 5.35 11.10 -6.98
C ALA A 309 5.92 12.01 -5.90
N ASP A 310 5.69 11.64 -4.64
CA ASP A 310 6.32 12.28 -3.49
C ASP A 310 7.65 11.58 -3.16
N ILE A 311 8.73 12.11 -3.73
CA ILE A 311 10.10 11.61 -3.48
C ILE A 311 10.44 11.68 -1.99
N TYR A 312 9.88 12.66 -1.26
CA TYR A 312 10.17 12.82 0.15
C TYR A 312 9.62 11.66 0.97
N LEU A 313 8.34 11.36 0.78
CA LEU A 313 7.68 10.24 1.44
C LEU A 313 8.30 8.91 1.03
N LEU A 314 8.57 8.70 -0.26
CA LEU A 314 9.20 7.47 -0.77
C LEU A 314 10.57 7.22 -0.14
N THR A 315 11.37 8.27 0.02
CA THR A 315 12.67 8.19 0.69
C THR A 315 12.51 7.83 2.16
N ARG A 316 11.59 8.51 2.87
CA ARG A 316 11.32 8.23 4.29
C ARG A 316 10.91 6.77 4.52
N LEU A 317 10.12 6.19 3.63
CA LEU A 317 9.69 4.79 3.73
C LEU A 317 10.85 3.80 3.61
N ILE A 318 11.87 4.12 2.82
CA ILE A 318 13.10 3.30 2.73
C ILE A 318 13.98 3.54 3.95
N GLN A 319 14.11 4.79 4.40
CA GLN A 319 14.88 5.17 5.59
C GLN A 319 14.37 4.49 6.88
N LEU A 320 13.08 4.18 6.99
CA LEU A 320 12.54 3.40 8.12
C LEU A 320 13.19 2.01 8.26
N ARG A 321 13.75 1.46 7.19
CA ARG A 321 14.43 0.15 7.18
C ARG A 321 15.95 0.27 7.06
N ARG A 322 16.42 1.33 6.40
CA ARG A 322 17.84 1.64 6.11
C ARG A 322 18.08 3.15 6.27
N PRO A 323 18.33 3.64 7.49
CA PRO A 323 18.45 5.08 7.77
C PRO A 323 19.51 5.81 6.92
N GLU A 324 20.55 5.08 6.50
CA GLU A 324 21.66 5.53 5.66
C GLU A 324 21.29 5.85 4.19
N VAL A 325 20.07 5.53 3.74
CA VAL A 325 19.64 5.80 2.36
C VAL A 325 19.29 7.27 2.15
N LEU A 326 19.84 7.88 1.07
CA LEU A 326 19.55 9.25 0.66
C LEU A 326 19.69 10.25 1.82
N ALA A 327 20.80 10.14 2.54
CA ALA A 327 21.05 10.92 3.75
C ALA A 327 21.50 12.36 3.44
N HIS A 328 22.01 12.59 2.22
CA HIS A 328 22.57 13.88 1.79
C HIS A 328 21.67 14.59 0.78
N PHE A 329 21.70 15.93 0.78
CA PHE A 329 20.87 16.76 -0.09
C PHE A 329 21.16 16.51 -1.58
N GLU A 330 22.41 16.28 -1.92
CA GLU A 330 22.89 16.00 -3.28
C GLU A 330 22.27 14.71 -3.85
N GLU A 331 22.13 13.69 -3.02
CA GLU A 331 21.50 12.41 -3.39
C GLU A 331 19.99 12.60 -3.63
N TYR A 332 19.35 13.42 -2.78
CA TYR A 332 17.94 13.79 -2.91
C TYR A 332 17.65 14.56 -4.20
N ARG A 333 18.47 15.58 -4.47
CA ARG A 333 18.39 16.40 -5.67
C ARG A 333 18.53 15.55 -6.93
N LEU A 334 19.44 14.57 -6.90
CA LEU A 334 19.63 13.67 -8.03
C LEU A 334 18.40 12.79 -8.30
N CYS A 335 17.67 12.33 -7.27
CA CYS A 335 16.39 11.62 -7.47
C CYS A 335 15.38 12.48 -8.25
N TYR A 336 15.26 13.77 -7.92
CA TYR A 336 14.38 14.70 -8.63
C TYR A 336 14.83 14.92 -10.08
N GLU A 337 16.14 15.16 -10.29
CA GLU A 337 16.70 15.35 -11.63
C GLU A 337 16.52 14.10 -12.51
N ALA A 338 16.71 12.90 -11.94
CA ALA A 338 16.49 11.63 -12.63
C ALA A 338 15.03 11.42 -13.04
N LEU A 339 14.09 11.73 -12.15
CA LEU A 339 12.66 11.63 -12.44
C LEU A 339 12.26 12.61 -13.53
N ASN A 340 12.71 13.86 -13.45
CA ASN A 340 12.41 14.86 -14.47
C ASN A 340 12.96 14.46 -15.84
N PHE A 341 14.23 14.04 -15.89
CA PHE A 341 14.87 13.56 -17.12
C PHE A 341 14.14 12.33 -17.72
N TYR A 342 13.66 11.41 -16.87
CA TYR A 342 12.87 10.26 -17.32
C TYR A 342 11.55 10.71 -17.98
N LEU A 343 10.83 11.63 -17.36
CA LEU A 343 9.55 12.14 -17.87
C LEU A 343 9.73 12.92 -19.19
N GLU A 344 10.78 13.74 -19.28
CA GLU A 344 11.15 14.41 -20.53
C GLU A 344 11.44 13.39 -21.64
N SER A 345 12.17 12.31 -21.32
CA SER A 345 12.48 11.25 -22.30
C SER A 345 11.25 10.46 -22.78
N LEU A 346 10.20 10.36 -21.96
CA LEU A 346 8.93 9.75 -22.34
C LEU A 346 8.10 10.68 -23.24
N ASN A 347 8.06 11.98 -22.93
CA ASN A 347 7.36 12.97 -23.75
C ASN A 347 7.97 13.10 -25.15
N VAL A 348 9.29 13.00 -25.29
CA VAL A 348 9.97 12.99 -26.59
C VAL A 348 9.60 11.74 -27.41
N LYS A 349 9.41 10.58 -26.77
CA LYS A 349 8.99 9.34 -27.46
C LYS A 349 7.52 9.32 -27.89
N ASN A 350 6.66 10.10 -27.24
CA ASN A 350 5.23 10.17 -27.59
C ASN A 350 4.92 11.21 -28.69
N ASN A 351 5.88 12.09 -29.01
CA ASN A 351 5.75 13.15 -30.02
C ASN A 351 6.49 12.83 -31.35
N VAL A 352 6.94 11.58 -31.54
CA VAL A 352 7.51 11.01 -32.77
C VAL A 352 6.67 9.80 -33.15
#